data_AF-A0A2S9WZ50-F1
#
_entry.id   AF-A0A2S9WZ50-F1
#
_cell.length_a   1.000
_cell.length_b   1.000
_cell.length_c   1.000
_cell.angle_alpha   90.00
_cell.angle_beta   90.00
_cell.angle_gamma   90.00
#
_symmetry.space_group_name_H-M   'P 1'
#
loop_
_entity.id
_entity.type
_entity.pdbx_description
1 polymer ?
#
loop_
_entity_poly.entity_id
_entity_poly.type
_entity_poly.pdbx_seq_one_letter_code
_entity_poly.pdbx_strand_id
1 'polypeptide(L)'
;MKTSSQGIGLIQKFEGLRLTAYKDMVGVLTIGYGHTGPDVTPGLTITQPRAVALLQQDLAKFEVGVSRLVKVQLRQNQFDALVS
;
A
#
# COMPACT_ATOMS: atom_id res chain seq x y z
N MET A 1 -11.09 -10.07 -5.51
CA MET A 1 -11.73 -8.74 -5.45
C MET A 1 -10.63 -7.67 -5.54
N LYS A 2 -10.98 -6.39 -5.62
CA LYS A 2 -10.03 -5.27 -5.58
C LYS A 2 -10.40 -4.34 -4.43
N THR A 3 -9.39 -3.71 -3.83
CA THR A 3 -9.56 -2.74 -2.76
C THR A 3 -10.33 -1.55 -3.30
N SER A 4 -11.39 -1.13 -2.60
CA SER A 4 -12.20 0.00 -3.04
C SER A 4 -11.45 1.32 -2.88
N SER A 5 -11.95 2.39 -3.52
CA SER A 5 -11.43 3.74 -3.31
C SER A 5 -11.54 4.19 -1.85
N GLN A 6 -12.56 3.73 -1.11
CA GLN A 6 -12.69 4.01 0.32
C GLN A 6 -11.63 3.27 1.13
N GLY A 7 -11.36 2.00 0.81
CA GLY A 7 -10.29 1.22 1.44
C GLY A 7 -8.92 1.83 1.20
N ILE A 8 -8.61 2.22 -0.04
CA ILE A 8 -7.37 2.92 -0.38
C ILE A 8 -7.27 4.24 0.40
N GLY A 9 -8.35 5.03 0.47
CA GLY A 9 -8.37 6.28 1.23
C GLY A 9 -8.15 6.07 2.73
N LEU A 10 -8.64 4.96 3.28
CA LEU A 10 -8.41 4.60 4.68
C LEU A 10 -6.94 4.24 4.93
N ILE A 11 -6.35 3.41 4.07
CA ILE A 11 -4.92 3.05 4.14
C ILE A 11 -4.04 4.30 4.05
N GLN A 12 -4.31 5.18 3.09
CA GLN A 12 -3.57 6.43 2.93
C GLN A 12 -3.64 7.32 4.18
N LYS A 13 -4.77 7.34 4.88
CA LYS A 13 -4.97 8.13 6.11
C LYS A 13 -4.15 7.57 7.27
N PHE A 14 -4.05 6.25 7.39
CA PHE A 14 -3.30 5.60 8.48
C PHE A 14 -1.79 5.60 8.24
N GLU A 15 -1.35 5.33 7.01
CA GLU A 15 0.07 5.29 6.64
C GLU A 15 0.71 6.68 6.58
N GLY A 16 -0.02 7.66 6.05
CA GLY A 16 0.52 8.98 5.73
C GLY A 16 1.43 8.98 4.51
N LEU A 17 1.71 10.18 3.98
CA LEU A 17 2.46 10.36 2.73
C LEU A 17 3.88 10.90 2.99
N ARG A 18 4.89 10.21 2.47
CA ARG A 18 6.29 10.66 2.45
C ARG A 18 6.84 10.65 1.02
N LEU A 19 7.02 11.83 0.42
CA LEU A 19 7.44 11.93 -0.99
C LEU A 19 8.94 11.75 -1.20
N THR A 20 9.75 11.83 -0.14
CA THR A 20 11.18 11.57 -0.18
C THR A 20 11.48 10.31 0.61
N ALA A 21 12.34 9.44 0.06
CA ALA A 21 12.76 8.21 0.70
C ALA A 21 13.38 8.50 2.07
N TYR A 22 12.94 7.74 3.07
CA TYR A 22 13.40 7.85 4.45
C TYR A 22 13.70 6.46 5.00
N LYS A 23 14.48 6.38 6.08
CA LYS A 23 14.63 5.14 6.83
C LYS A 23 13.54 5.07 7.89
N ASP A 24 12.81 3.97 7.93
CA ASP A 24 11.86 3.69 9.01
C ASP A 24 12.59 3.40 10.34
N MET A 25 11.82 3.04 11.38
CA MET A 25 12.36 2.78 12.73
C MET A 25 13.35 1.62 12.78
N VAL A 26 13.32 0.70 11.81
CA VAL A 26 14.21 -0.47 11.74
C VAL A 26 15.31 -0.31 10.67
N GLY A 27 15.39 0.86 10.02
CA GLY A 27 16.44 1.21 9.09
C GLY A 27 16.18 0.84 7.62
N VAL A 28 14.96 0.41 7.28
CA VAL A 28 14.56 0.07 5.91
C VAL A 28 14.19 1.33 5.14
N LEU A 29 14.62 1.42 3.88
CA LEU A 29 14.26 2.53 3.00
C LEU A 29 12.80 2.41 2.56
N THR A 30 12.04 3.45 2.86
CA THR A 30 10.58 3.52 2.66
C THR A 30 10.20 4.82 1.97
N ILE A 31 9.20 4.80 1.10
CA ILE A 31 8.70 5.98 0.38
C ILE A 31 7.18 5.88 0.12
N GLY A 32 6.52 7.00 -0.17
CA GLY A 32 5.09 7.05 -0.47
C GLY A 32 4.24 6.71 0.75
N TYR A 33 3.37 5.73 0.58
CA TYR A 33 2.51 5.16 1.63
C TYR A 33 3.08 3.80 2.07
N GLY A 34 4.28 3.81 2.67
CA GLY A 34 4.90 2.59 3.19
C GLY A 34 5.57 1.68 2.14
N HIS A 35 5.76 2.13 0.90
CA HIS A 35 6.38 1.33 -0.15
C HIS A 35 7.87 1.06 0.16
N THR A 36 8.28 -0.19 0.02
CA THR A 36 9.67 -0.66 0.13
C THR A 36 10.01 -1.53 -1.07
N GLY A 37 11.27 -1.51 -1.48
CA GLY A 37 11.72 -2.25 -2.65
C GLY A 37 13.13 -1.88 -3.08
N PRO A 38 13.74 -2.68 -3.98
CA PRO A 38 15.05 -2.37 -4.54
C PRO A 38 15.08 -1.08 -5.37
N ASP A 39 13.93 -0.58 -5.80
CA ASP A 39 13.75 0.70 -6.49
C ASP A 39 13.72 1.92 -5.56
N VAL A 40 13.67 1.71 -4.23
CA VAL A 40 13.75 2.79 -3.23
C VAL A 40 15.21 3.04 -2.86
N THR A 41 15.77 4.16 -3.35
CA THR A 41 17.17 4.54 -3.11
C THR A 41 17.26 5.80 -2.23
N PRO A 42 18.39 6.01 -1.51
CA PRO A 42 18.58 7.22 -0.70
C PRO A 42 18.43 8.50 -1.53
N GLY A 43 17.63 9.45 -1.03
CA GLY A 43 17.39 10.73 -1.70
C GLY A 43 16.35 10.69 -2.83
N LEU A 44 15.81 9.51 -3.17
CA LEU A 44 14.72 9.39 -4.14
C LEU A 44 13.53 10.26 -3.71
N THR A 45 13.00 11.03 -4.65
CA THR A 45 11.77 11.81 -4.46
C THR A 45 10.77 11.47 -5.56
N ILE A 46 9.50 11.34 -5.18
CA ILE A 46 8.40 10.99 -6.09
C ILE A 46 7.27 12.02 -5.99
N THR A 47 6.36 11.98 -6.97
CA THR A 47 5.12 12.77 -6.93
C THR A 47 4.03 12.01 -6.18
N GLN A 48 3.02 12.73 -5.69
CA GLN A 48 1.86 12.09 -5.05
C GLN A 48 1.15 11.09 -5.97
N PRO A 49 0.90 11.35 -7.27
CA PRO A 49 0.35 10.35 -8.18
C PRO A 49 1.22 9.08 -8.28
N ARG A 50 2.55 9.23 -8.25
CA ARG A 50 3.45 8.08 -8.22
C ARG A 50 3.34 7.31 -6.91
N ALA A 51 3.22 7.99 -5.77
CA ALA A 51 3.00 7.34 -4.48
C ALA A 51 1.68 6.53 -4.44
N VAL A 52 0.60 7.07 -5.03
CA VAL A 52 -0.68 6.34 -5.17
C VAL A 52 -0.53 5.12 -6.07
N ALA A 53 0.20 5.24 -7.18
CA ALA A 53 0.45 4.11 -8.08
C ALA A 53 1.27 2.99 -7.40
N LEU A 54 2.29 3.35 -6.60
CA LEU A 54 3.05 2.39 -5.79
C LEU A 54 2.16 1.68 -4.78
N LEU A 55 1.32 2.41 -4.06
CA LEU A 55 0.37 1.82 -3.12
C LEU A 55 -0.55 0.81 -3.82
N GLN A 56 -1.15 1.16 -4.96
CA GLN A 56 -1.99 0.24 -5.73
C GLN A 56 -1.24 -1.01 -6.20
N GLN A 57 0.02 -0.86 -6.60
CA GLN A 57 0.87 -1.98 -7.01
C GLN A 57 1.17 -2.93 -5.84
N ASP A 58 1.42 -2.39 -4.65
CA ASP A 58 1.65 -3.21 -3.45
C ASP A 58 0.38 -3.91 -2.99
N LEU A 59 -0.75 -3.20 -2.98
CA LEU A 59 -2.05 -3.79 -2.65
C LEU A 59 -2.39 -4.98 -3.54
N ALA A 60 -2.01 -4.96 -4.81
CA ALA A 60 -2.26 -6.08 -5.73
C ALA A 60 -1.69 -7.41 -5.21
N LYS A 61 -0.57 -7.40 -4.49
CA LYS A 61 0.03 -8.61 -3.90
C LYS A 61 -0.85 -9.15 -2.76
N PHE A 62 -1.32 -8.27 -1.89
CA PHE A 62 -2.17 -8.62 -0.75
C PHE A 62 -3.57 -9.05 -1.19
N GLU A 63 -4.16 -8.37 -2.16
CA GLU A 63 -5.45 -8.71 -2.76
C GLU A 63 -5.47 -10.14 -3.33
N VAL A 64 -4.37 -10.55 -3.98
CA VAL A 64 -4.19 -11.92 -4.49
C VAL A 64 -4.12 -12.91 -3.34
N GLY A 65 -3.39 -12.58 -2.27
CA GLY A 65 -3.30 -13.39 -1.06
C GLY A 65 -4.67 -13.61 -0.41
N VAL A 66 -5.40 -12.53 -0.13
CA VAL A 66 -6.75 -12.57 0.46
C VAL A 66 -7.71 -13.36 -0.43
N SER A 67 -7.74 -13.07 -1.73
CA SER A 67 -8.62 -13.76 -2.69
C SER A 67 -8.30 -15.24 -2.81
N ARG A 68 -7.02 -15.64 -2.64
CA ARG A 68 -6.60 -17.04 -2.69
C ARG A 68 -6.95 -17.79 -1.40
N LEU A 69 -6.79 -17.17 -0.24
CA LEU A 69 -6.88 -17.84 1.06
C LEU A 69 -8.30 -17.83 1.64
N VAL A 70 -9.07 -16.76 1.44
CA VAL A 70 -10.43 -16.67 1.97
C VAL A 70 -11.40 -17.38 1.02
N LYS A 71 -12.06 -18.43 1.52
CA LYS A 71 -12.95 -19.31 0.73
C LYS A 71 -14.43 -18.99 0.87
N VAL A 72 -14.78 -18.03 1.71
CA VAL A 72 -16.16 -17.57 1.91
C VAL A 72 -16.41 -16.29 1.13
N GLN A 73 -17.68 -16.00 0.83
CA GLN A 73 -18.06 -14.76 0.19
C GLN A 73 -17.79 -13.57 1.12
N LEU A 74 -17.09 -12.57 0.62
CA LEU A 74 -16.80 -11.33 1.34
C LEU A 74 -17.62 -10.17 0.77
N ARG A 75 -18.08 -9.29 1.66
CA ARG A 75 -18.54 -7.95 1.29
C ARG A 75 -17.33 -7.06 1.03
N GLN A 76 -17.51 -6.00 0.23
CA GLN A 76 -16.42 -5.11 -0.18
C GLN A 76 -15.66 -4.52 1.02
N ASN A 77 -16.36 -4.07 2.06
CA ASN A 77 -15.74 -3.53 3.27
C ASN A 77 -14.93 -4.56 4.07
N GLN A 78 -15.36 -5.83 4.07
CA GLN A 78 -14.60 -6.92 4.71
C GLN A 78 -13.33 -7.22 3.92
N PHE A 79 -13.41 -7.20 2.59
CA PHE A 79 -12.24 -7.37 1.73
C PHE A 79 -11.25 -6.22 1.91
N ASP A 80 -11.73 -4.96 1.91
CA ASP A 80 -10.90 -3.79 2.14
C ASP A 80 -10.17 -3.87 3.49
N ALA A 81 -10.86 -4.29 4.56
CA ALA A 81 -10.28 -4.45 5.89
C ALA A 81 -9.26 -5.59 5.99
N LEU A 82 -9.37 -6.64 5.17
CA LEU A 82 -8.41 -7.75 5.14
C LEU A 82 -7.16 -7.44 4.32
N VAL A 83 -7.24 -6.49 3.39
CA VAL A 83 -6.11 -6.07 2.55
C VAL A 83 -5.29 -4.95 3.21
N SER A 84 -5.94 -4.12 4.04
CA SER A 84 -5.34 -3.00 4.78
C SER A 84 -4.32 -3.42 5.83
#